data_AF-A0A9E1RNX8-F1
#
_entry.id   AF-A0A9E1RNX8-F1
#
_cell.length_a   1.000
_cell.length_b   1.000
_cell.length_c   1.000
_cell.angle_alpha   90.00
_cell.angle_beta   90.00
_cell.angle_gamma   90.00
#
_symmetry.space_group_name_H-M   'P 1'
#
loop_
_entity.id
_entity.type
_entity.pdbx_description
1 polymer ?
#
loop_
_entity_poly.entity_id
_entity_poly.type
_entity_poly.pdbx_seq_one_letter_code
_entity_poly.pdbx_strand_id
1 'polypeptide(L)' 'PNFLILESIRDWSGIHADLLVTPMQFEDGHVIPPTAPGLGVELNEEFARANRYRGDGLHLTMGPNPVTPRTDQF' A
#
# COMPACT_ATOMS: atom_id res chain seq x y z
N PRO A 1 -12.83 -18.14 -13.66
CA PRO A 1 -11.39 -17.89 -13.43
C PRO A 1 -10.80 -16.97 -14.52
N ASN A 2 -10.28 -15.82 -14.11
CA ASN A 2 -9.82 -14.72 -14.97
C ASN A 2 -8.91 -13.71 -14.21
N PHE A 3 -8.22 -14.16 -13.15
CA PHE A 3 -7.24 -13.34 -12.44
C PHE A 3 -6.00 -13.14 -13.33
N LEU A 4 -5.49 -11.91 -13.41
CA LEU A 4 -4.36 -11.53 -14.26
C LEU A 4 -3.14 -11.08 -13.44
N ILE A 5 -3.32 -10.06 -12.59
CA ILE A 5 -2.25 -9.47 -11.78
C ILE A 5 -2.83 -8.84 -10.51
N LEU A 6 -2.01 -8.71 -9.47
CA LEU A 6 -2.31 -7.98 -8.23
C LEU A 6 -1.29 -6.84 -8.07
N GLU A 7 -1.79 -5.60 -8.00
CA GLU A 7 -0.95 -4.45 -7.67
C GLU A 7 -0.43 -4.56 -6.24
N SER A 8 0.83 -4.20 -6.02
CA SER A 8 1.48 -4.21 -4.71
C SER A 8 2.28 -2.92 -4.53
N ILE A 9 2.31 -2.39 -3.30
CA ILE A 9 3.21 -1.30 -2.96
C ILE A 9 4.57 -1.93 -2.64
N ARG A 10 5.45 -1.95 -3.65
CA ARG A 10 6.72 -2.71 -3.62
C ARG A 10 6.44 -4.19 -3.32
N ASP A 11 7.15 -4.78 -2.38
CA ASP A 11 7.10 -6.17 -1.92
C ASP A 11 6.34 -6.31 -0.58
N TRP A 12 5.40 -5.40 -0.29
CA TRP A 12 4.68 -5.33 1.00
C TRP A 12 5.54 -5.06 2.24
N SER A 13 6.81 -4.67 2.05
CA SER A 13 7.71 -4.29 3.15
C SER A 13 7.46 -2.88 3.70
N GLY A 14 8.22 -2.52 4.74
CA GLY A 14 8.14 -1.23 5.43
C GLY A 14 6.85 -1.08 6.22
N ILE A 15 6.19 0.08 6.12
CA ILE A 15 4.99 0.38 6.92
C ILE A 15 3.85 -0.64 6.72
N HIS A 16 3.79 -1.32 5.58
CA HIS A 16 2.77 -2.35 5.31
C HIS A 16 3.02 -3.63 6.11
N ALA A 17 4.28 -3.95 6.38
CA ALA A 17 4.68 -5.05 7.25
C ALA A 17 4.48 -4.68 8.72
N ASP A 18 4.89 -3.47 9.13
CA ASP A 18 4.77 -3.01 10.53
C ASP A 18 3.30 -2.86 10.98
N LEU A 19 2.41 -2.51 10.05
CA LEU A 19 0.97 -2.32 10.32
C LEU A 19 0.24 -3.65 10.56
N LEU A 20 0.82 -4.79 10.18
CA LEU A 20 0.23 -6.11 10.39
C LEU A 20 0.96 -6.85 11.51
N VAL A 21 0.23 -7.64 12.30
CA VAL A 21 0.86 -8.52 13.29
C VAL A 21 1.74 -9.57 12.60
N THR A 22 1.27 -10.09 11.47
CA THR A 22 2.03 -10.97 10.57
C THR A 22 2.13 -10.31 9.20
N PRO A 23 3.34 -10.00 8.70
CA PRO A 23 3.52 -9.39 7.38
C PRO A 23 2.96 -10.25 6.25
N MET A 24 2.50 -9.59 5.18
CA MET A 24 2.14 -10.28 3.93
C MET A 24 3.38 -10.95 3.34
N GLN A 25 3.25 -12.20 2.89
CA GLN A 25 4.34 -12.91 2.23
C GLN A 25 4.41 -12.52 0.76
N PHE A 26 5.60 -12.11 0.32
CA PHE A 26 5.89 -11.76 -1.07
C PHE A 26 7.18 -12.48 -1.50
N GLU A 27 7.08 -13.36 -2.50
CA GLU A 27 8.18 -14.23 -2.94
C GLU A 27 8.23 -14.26 -4.47
N ASP A 28 9.42 -14.03 -5.04
CA ASP A 28 9.68 -14.10 -6.48
C ASP A 28 8.64 -13.38 -7.36
N GLY A 29 8.17 -12.21 -6.92
CA GLY A 29 7.19 -11.39 -7.64
C GLY A 29 5.73 -11.74 -7.37
N HIS A 30 5.43 -12.59 -6.39
CA HIS A 30 4.08 -13.06 -6.09
C HIS A 30 3.69 -12.80 -4.64
N VAL A 31 2.44 -12.39 -4.42
CA VAL A 31 1.82 -12.42 -3.08
C VAL A 31 1.39 -13.86 -2.80
N ILE A 32 1.85 -14.40 -1.66
CA ILE A 32 1.43 -15.73 -1.19
C ILE A 32 0.17 -15.54 -0.33
N PRO A 33 -1.00 -16.06 -0.75
CA PRO A 33 -2.23 -15.87 0.00
C PRO A 33 -2.12 -16.47 1.41
N PRO A 34 -2.51 -15.73 2.46
CA PRO A 34 -2.47 -16.24 3.82
C PRO A 34 -3.46 -17.39 4.00
N THR A 35 -3.11 -18.33 4.89
CA THR A 35 -3.94 -19.50 5.21
C THR A 35 -4.73 -19.35 6.51
N ALA A 36 -4.48 -18.27 7.26
CA ALA A 36 -5.23 -17.96 8.48
C ALA A 36 -6.68 -17.56 8.16
N PRO A 37 -7.63 -17.76 9.09
CA PRO A 37 -9.05 -17.44 8.86
C PRO A 37 -9.33 -15.97 8.52
N GLY A 38 -10.49 -15.73 7.88
CA GLY A 38 -10.95 -14.38 7.55
C GLY A 38 -10.14 -13.76 6.42
N LEU A 39 -9.66 -12.53 6.61
CA LEU A 39 -8.76 -11.87 5.65
C LEU A 39 -7.33 -12.43 5.70
N GLY A 40 -7.03 -13.29 6.68
CA GLY A 40 -5.71 -13.90 6.86
C GLY A 40 -4.64 -12.97 7.43
N VAL A 41 -5.02 -11.79 7.92
CA VAL A 41 -4.15 -10.80 8.55
C VAL A 41 -4.81 -10.21 9.79
N GLU A 42 -4.01 -9.67 10.70
CA GLU A 42 -4.45 -8.93 11.90
C GLU A 42 -3.77 -7.56 11.93
N LEU A 43 -4.53 -6.52 12.28
CA LEU A 43 -4.02 -5.16 12.40
C LEU A 43 -3.18 -5.01 13.67
N ASN A 44 -1.95 -4.51 13.53
CA ASN A 44 -1.16 -4.06 14.66
C ASN A 44 -1.72 -2.71 15.18
N GLU A 45 -2.68 -2.78 16.11
CA GLU A 45 -3.37 -1.60 16.64
C GLU A 45 -2.44 -0.62 17.36
N GLU A 46 -1.40 -1.11 18.02
CA GLU A 46 -0.43 -0.24 18.70
C GLU A 46 0.30 0.64 17.68
N PHE A 47 0.84 0.01 16.63
CA PHE A 47 1.49 0.74 15.53
C PHE A 47 0.52 1.71 14.85
N ALA A 48 -0.71 1.28 14.57
CA ALA A 48 -1.72 2.14 13.96
C ALA A 48 -2.05 3.37 14.83
N ARG A 49 -2.23 3.19 16.15
CA ARG A 49 -2.53 4.29 17.09
C ARG A 49 -1.36 5.25 17.26
N ALA A 50 -0.13 4.78 17.12
CA ALA A 50 1.08 5.60 17.17
C ALA A 50 1.25 6.46 15.90
N ASN A 51 0.82 5.96 14.74
CA ASN A 51 1.00 6.60 13.43
C ASN A 51 -0.26 7.34 12.95
N ARG A 52 -0.72 8.32 13.74
CA ARG A 52 -1.92 9.10 13.39
C ARG A 52 -1.66 10.08 12.26
N TYR A 53 -2.61 10.18 11.34
CA TYR A 53 -2.64 11.27 10.37
C TYR A 53 -2.90 12.60 11.09
N ARG A 54 -2.01 13.57 10.88
CA ARG A 54 -2.08 14.93 11.46
C ARG A 54 -2.12 16.03 10.41
N GLY A 55 -2.10 15.65 9.13
CA GLY A 55 -2.20 16.60 8.02
C GLY A 55 -3.63 17.06 7.78
N ASP A 56 -3.75 18.06 6.92
CA ASP A 56 -5.00 18.62 6.42
C ASP A 56 -5.28 18.26 4.95
N GLY A 57 -4.28 17.71 4.25
CA GLY A 57 -4.41 17.22 2.88
C GLY A 57 -5.32 16.00 2.73
N LEU A 58 -5.74 15.74 1.50
CA LEU A 58 -6.42 14.51 1.11
C LEU A 58 -5.39 13.39 0.86
N HIS A 59 -5.85 12.13 0.77
CA HIS A 59 -4.98 11.00 0.46
C HIS A 59 -4.25 11.17 -0.88
N LEU A 60 -4.96 11.66 -1.89
CA LEU A 60 -4.43 12.08 -3.19
C LEU A 60 -5.17 13.33 -3.66
N THR A 61 -4.49 14.14 -4.47
CA THR A 61 -5.06 15.32 -5.11
C THR A 61 -4.67 15.35 -6.57
N MET A 62 -5.54 15.87 -7.43
CA MET A 62 -5.15 16.19 -8.80
C MET A 62 -4.22 17.41 -8.81
N GLY A 63 -3.33 17.48 -9.80
CA GLY A 63 -2.56 18.69 -10.04
C GLY A 63 -3.49 19.89 -10.25
N PRO A 64 -3.27 21.03 -9.56
CA PRO A 64 -4.21 22.15 -9.60
C PRO A 64 -4.14 22.95 -10.90
N ASN A 65 -3.08 22.75 -11.67
CA ASN A 65 -2.79 23.49 -12.89
C ASN A 65 -2.99 22.59 -14.12
N PRO A 66 -3.35 23.17 -15.27
CA PRO A 66 -3.35 22.43 -16.52
C PRO A 66 -1.94 21.95 -16.87
N VAL A 67 -1.85 20.83 -17.57
CA VAL A 67 -0.60 20.38 -18.18
C VAL A 67 -0.20 21.40 -19.25
N THR A 68 0.99 21.97 -19.15
CA THR A 68 1.54 22.87 -20.16
C THR A 68 2.26 22.09 -21.26
N PRO A 69 1.84 22.19 -22.53
CA PRO A 69 2.60 21.62 -23.62
C PRO A 69 3.93 22.40 -23.76
N ARG A 70 5.05 21.75 -23.40
CA ARG A 70 6.45 22.20 -23.57
C ARG A 70 7.05 23.06 -22.44
N THR A 71 7.31 22.42 -21.29
CA THR A 71 8.48 22.72 -20.43
C THR A 71 9.09 21.47 -19.77
N ASP A 72 8.55 20.27 -20.05
CA ASP A 72 9.03 19.00 -19.50
C ASP A 72 9.61 18.07 -20.60
N GLN A 73 10.63 18.54 -21.33
CA GLN A 73 11.49 17.64 -22.10
C GLN A 73 12.92 17.75 -21.54
N PHE A 74 13.22 16.82 -20.63
CA PHE A 74 14.52 16.41 -20.08
C PHE A 74 15.43 17.48 -19.45
#